data_AF-A0A1J3IIC2-F1
#
_entry.id   AF-A0A1J3IIC2-F1
#
_cell.length_a   1.000
_cell.length_b   1.000
_cell.length_c   1.000
_cell.angle_alpha   90.00
_cell.angle_beta   90.00
_cell.angle_gamma   90.00
#
_symmetry.space_group_name_H-M   'P 1'
#
loop_
_entity.id
_entity.type
_entity.pdbx_description
1 polymer ?
#
loop_
_entity_poly.entity_id
_entity_poly.type
_entity_poly.pdbx_seq_one_letter_code
_entity_poly.pdbx_strand_id
1 'polypeptide(L)'
;SVLQRKTENFKEFYSLGRKLGQGQFGTTFLCLEKGTGNEYACKSISKRKLLTDEDVEDVRREIQIMHHLAGHPNVISIKGAYEDVVAVHLVMELCSGGELFDRIIQRGHYTERKAAELARTIVGVLETCHSLGVMHRDLKPENF
;
A
#
# COMPACT_ATOMS: atom_id res chain seq x y z
N SER A 1 1.18 20.51 8.28
CA SER A 1 1.90 19.31 7.80
C SER A 1 1.01 18.10 8.03
N VAL A 2 0.90 17.22 7.04
CA VAL A 2 0.09 16.00 7.15
C VAL A 2 0.75 15.02 8.12
N LEU A 3 2.06 14.78 8.02
CA LEU A 3 2.76 13.79 8.85
C LEU A 3 3.06 14.27 10.27
N GLN A 4 2.80 15.54 10.61
CA GLN A 4 3.07 16.18 11.91
C GLN A 4 4.55 16.12 12.35
N ARG A 5 5.46 15.72 11.47
CA ARG A 5 6.91 15.69 11.68
C ARG A 5 7.63 16.16 10.42
N LYS A 6 8.83 16.71 10.59
CA LYS A 6 9.70 17.01 9.46
C LYS A 6 10.25 15.70 8.90
N THR A 7 10.17 15.52 7.59
CA THR A 7 10.76 14.38 6.90
C THR A 7 11.90 14.82 6.01
N GLU A 8 12.77 13.88 5.67
CA GLU A 8 13.80 14.09 4.66
C GLU A 8 13.18 14.32 3.28
N ASN A 9 13.99 14.87 2.37
CA ASN A 9 13.55 15.16 1.02
C ASN A 9 13.44 13.88 0.20
N PHE A 10 12.21 13.45 -0.08
CA PHE A 10 11.92 12.26 -0.87
C PHE A 10 12.78 12.14 -2.15
N LYS A 11 12.97 13.25 -2.88
CA LYS A 11 13.68 13.25 -4.17
C LYS A 11 15.19 13.03 -4.02
N GLU A 12 15.76 13.15 -2.84
CA GLU A 12 17.18 12.84 -2.60
C GLU A 12 17.41 11.33 -2.56
N PHE A 13 16.45 10.57 -2.02
CA PHE A 13 16.57 9.12 -1.81
C PHE A 13 15.90 8.29 -2.89
N TYR A 14 14.85 8.82 -3.53
CA TYR A 14 14.00 8.06 -4.44
C TYR A 14 13.76 8.75 -5.79
N SER A 15 13.50 7.95 -6.81
CA SER A 15 12.95 8.41 -8.10
C SER A 15 11.65 7.68 -8.42
N LEU A 16 10.66 8.42 -8.91
CA LEU A 16 9.40 7.86 -9.39
C LEU A 16 9.52 7.47 -10.86
N GLY A 17 9.09 6.27 -11.19
CA GLY A 17 9.03 5.70 -12.54
C GLY A 17 7.60 5.64 -13.07
N ARG A 18 7.28 4.55 -13.77
CA ARG A 18 5.95 4.35 -14.38
C ARG A 18 4.84 4.30 -13.34
N LYS A 19 3.63 4.73 -13.75
CA LYS A 19 2.41 4.55 -12.95
C LYS A 19 2.07 3.07 -12.84
N LEU A 20 1.76 2.61 -11.63
CA LEU A 20 1.30 1.26 -11.32
C LEU A 20 -0.21 1.21 -11.11
N GLY A 21 -0.80 2.26 -10.51
CA GLY A 21 -2.22 2.30 -10.22
C GLY A 21 -2.70 3.67 -9.79
N GLN A 22 -4.02 3.84 -9.66
CA GLN A 22 -4.64 5.06 -9.14
C GLN A 22 -5.73 4.70 -8.15
N GLY A 23 -5.58 5.15 -6.92
CA GLY A 23 -6.59 5.06 -5.88
C GLY A 23 -7.34 6.38 -5.70
N GLN A 24 -8.23 6.39 -4.70
CA GLN A 24 -9.04 7.55 -4.33
C GLN A 24 -8.17 8.79 -4.05
N PHE A 25 -7.19 8.66 -3.14
CA PHE A 25 -6.41 9.79 -2.64
C PHE A 25 -5.13 10.06 -3.44
N GLY A 26 -4.62 9.07 -4.20
CA GLY A 26 -3.28 9.16 -4.77
C GLY A 26 -3.02 8.23 -5.93
N THR A 27 -1.87 8.44 -6.55
CA THR A 27 -1.38 7.62 -7.65
C THR A 27 -0.20 6.81 -7.16
N THR A 28 -0.20 5.51 -7.45
CA THR A 28 0.89 4.61 -7.12
C THR A 28 1.84 4.50 -8.30
N PHE A 29 3.13 4.65 -8.05
CA PHE A 29 4.20 4.59 -9.04
C PHE A 29 5.24 3.54 -8.64
N LEU A 30 5.95 3.01 -9.63
CA LEU A 30 7.23 2.34 -9.40
C LEU A 30 8.18 3.36 -8.79
N CYS A 31 8.93 2.96 -7.77
CA CYS A 31 9.81 3.83 -7.02
C CYS A 31 11.17 3.15 -6.89
N LEU A 32 12.24 3.82 -7.30
CA LEU A 32 13.60 3.29 -7.21
C LEU A 32 14.33 4.01 -6.08
N GLU A 33 14.91 3.26 -5.15
CA GLU A 33 15.83 3.80 -4.16
C GLU A 33 17.20 4.02 -4.79
N LYS A 34 17.68 5.27 -4.79
CA LYS A 34 18.90 5.65 -5.50
C LYS A 34 20.17 5.03 -4.90
N GLY A 35 20.22 4.90 -3.58
CA GLY A 35 21.41 4.39 -2.89
C GLY A 35 21.64 2.88 -3.08
N THR A 36 20.56 2.11 -3.23
CA THR A 36 20.62 0.64 -3.27
C THR A 36 20.24 0.07 -4.64
N GLY A 37 19.49 0.82 -5.45
CA GLY A 37 18.87 0.32 -6.67
C GLY A 37 17.64 -0.55 -6.42
N ASN A 38 17.16 -0.65 -5.18
CA ASN A 38 15.98 -1.47 -4.87
C ASN A 38 14.69 -0.83 -5.38
N GLU A 39 13.80 -1.67 -5.90
CA GLU A 39 12.48 -1.27 -6.37
C GLU A 39 11.42 -1.35 -5.26
N TYR A 40 10.53 -0.36 -5.26
CA TYR A 40 9.43 -0.17 -4.32
C TYR A 40 8.19 0.32 -5.07
N ALA A 41 7.04 0.28 -4.40
CA ALA A 41 5.88 1.05 -4.81
C ALA A 41 5.83 2.36 -4.01
N CYS A 42 5.45 3.46 -4.65
CA CYS A 42 5.24 4.73 -3.98
C CYS A 42 3.84 5.27 -4.27
N LYS A 43 2.98 5.33 -3.26
CA LYS A 43 1.68 6.02 -3.34
C LYS A 43 1.90 7.50 -3.04
N SER A 44 1.73 8.34 -4.06
CA SER A 44 1.84 9.80 -3.94
C SER A 44 0.46 10.43 -3.84
N ILE A 45 0.20 11.09 -2.72
CA ILE A 45 -1.07 11.72 -2.34
C ILE A 45 -0.89 13.23 -2.41
N SER A 46 -1.57 13.87 -3.36
CA SER A 46 -1.50 15.32 -3.52
C SER A 46 -2.22 16.01 -2.37
N LYS A 47 -1.56 16.96 -1.70
CA LYS A 47 -2.19 17.73 -0.62
C LYS A 47 -3.38 18.56 -1.10
N ARG A 48 -3.43 18.89 -2.39
CA ARG A 48 -4.59 19.57 -2.99
C ARG A 48 -5.86 18.71 -3.02
N LYS A 49 -5.73 17.39 -2.86
CA LYS A 49 -6.86 16.46 -2.76
C LYS A 49 -7.34 16.26 -1.32
N LEU A 50 -6.59 16.76 -0.32
CA LEU A 50 -6.95 16.67 1.09
C LEU A 50 -7.67 17.96 1.45
N LEU A 51 -8.99 17.99 1.22
CA LEU A 51 -9.81 19.19 1.31
C LEU A 51 -10.36 19.39 2.73
N THR A 52 -10.45 18.31 3.49
CA THR A 52 -11.02 18.27 4.84
C THR A 52 -10.01 17.73 5.85
N ASP A 53 -10.23 18.03 7.13
CA ASP A 53 -9.45 17.41 8.21
C ASP A 53 -9.63 15.89 8.25
N GLU A 54 -10.79 15.38 7.83
CA GLU A 54 -11.07 13.95 7.71
C GLU A 54 -10.17 13.29 6.65
N ASP A 55 -9.96 13.92 5.49
CA ASP A 55 -9.03 13.41 4.46
C ASP A 55 -7.60 13.30 5.00
N VAL A 56 -7.18 14.28 5.80
CA VAL A 56 -5.84 14.29 6.42
C VAL A 56 -5.72 13.17 7.46
N GLU A 57 -6.75 12.97 8.27
CA GLU A 57 -6.81 11.89 9.26
C GLU A 57 -6.86 10.51 8.59
N ASP A 58 -7.55 10.35 7.47
CA ASP A 58 -7.57 9.10 6.71
C ASP A 58 -6.18 8.72 6.21
N VAL A 59 -5.40 9.68 5.68
CA VAL A 59 -4.01 9.44 5.29
C VAL A 59 -3.14 9.05 6.49
N ARG A 60 -3.30 9.73 7.63
CA ARG A 60 -2.56 9.40 8.87
C ARG A 60 -2.90 7.99 9.35
N ARG A 61 -4.18 7.64 9.35
CA ARG A 61 -4.69 6.34 9.74
C ARG A 61 -4.16 5.24 8.83
N GLU A 62 -4.13 5.46 7.52
CA GLU A 62 -3.56 4.51 6.56
C GLU A 62 -2.09 4.20 6.90
N ILE A 63 -1.28 5.23 7.15
CA ILE A 63 0.14 5.08 7.54
C ILE A 63 0.27 4.34 8.88
N GLN A 64 -0.55 4.69 9.86
CA GLN A 64 -0.53 4.06 11.18
C GLN A 64 -0.87 2.56 11.08
N ILE A 65 -1.92 2.21 10.33
CA ILE A 65 -2.33 0.82 10.12
C ILE A 65 -1.20 0.02 9.49
N MET A 66 -0.56 0.54 8.44
CA MET A 66 0.56 -0.16 7.79
C MET A 66 1.73 -0.39 8.74
N HIS A 67 2.04 0.57 9.62
CA HIS A 67 3.07 0.37 10.65
C HIS A 67 2.67 -0.70 11.69
N HIS A 68 1.40 -0.75 12.08
CA HIS A 68 0.92 -1.74 13.05
C HIS A 68 0.90 -3.17 12.49
N LEU A 69 0.68 -3.31 11.18
CA LEU A 69 0.66 -4.60 10.48
C LEU A 69 2.02 -5.01 9.88
N ALA A 70 3.05 -4.18 10.05
CA ALA A 70 4.37 -4.44 9.49
C ALA A 70 4.95 -5.77 10.01
N GLY A 71 5.54 -6.55 9.10
CA GLY A 71 6.14 -7.86 9.42
C GLY A 71 5.19 -9.06 9.26
N HIS A 72 3.90 -8.84 9.01
CA HIS A 72 3.01 -9.95 8.63
C HIS A 72 3.27 -10.37 7.17
N PRO A 73 3.50 -11.67 6.87
CA PRO A 73 3.99 -12.12 5.56
C PRO A 73 3.01 -11.92 4.40
N ASN A 74 1.73 -11.69 4.70
CA ASN A 74 0.68 -11.45 3.71
C ASN A 74 0.12 -10.02 3.77
N VAL A 75 0.83 -9.08 4.42
CA VAL A 75 0.48 -7.65 4.41
C VAL A 75 1.66 -6.85 3.91
N ILE A 76 1.40 -5.93 2.99
CA ILE A 76 2.41 -5.04 2.41
C ILE A 76 3.09 -4.25 3.52
N SER A 77 4.41 -4.29 3.53
CA SER A 77 5.20 -3.53 4.50
C SER A 77 5.49 -2.11 4.02
N ILE A 78 5.31 -1.13 4.92
CA ILE A 78 5.74 0.25 4.69
C ILE A 78 7.24 0.39 4.97
N LYS A 79 7.97 0.97 4.03
CA LYS A 79 9.37 1.36 4.23
C LYS A 79 9.49 2.73 4.87
N GLY A 80 8.63 3.67 4.46
CA GLY A 80 8.61 5.01 5.05
C GLY A 80 7.56 5.92 4.43
N ALA A 81 7.31 7.04 5.11
CA ALA A 81 6.43 8.09 4.62
C ALA A 81 7.18 9.44 4.64
N TYR A 82 7.07 10.18 3.53
CA TYR A 82 7.75 11.44 3.28
C TYR A 82 6.74 12.52 2.92
N GLU A 83 6.99 13.75 3.31
CA GLU A 83 6.15 14.90 3.00
C GLU A 83 6.99 16.00 2.36
N ASP A 84 6.59 16.45 1.16
CA ASP A 84 7.13 17.67 0.56
C ASP A 84 6.06 18.77 0.55
N VAL A 85 6.30 19.89 -0.14
CA VAL A 85 5.36 21.02 -0.16
C VAL A 85 4.00 20.64 -0.78
N VAL A 86 3.98 19.72 -1.75
CA VAL A 86 2.82 19.45 -2.61
C VAL A 86 2.16 18.10 -2.34
N ALA A 87 2.86 17.15 -1.75
CA ALA A 87 2.37 15.77 -1.60
C ALA A 87 2.92 15.05 -0.36
N VAL A 88 2.25 13.94 -0.03
CA VAL A 88 2.72 12.90 0.89
C VAL A 88 3.05 11.66 0.05
N HIS A 89 4.21 11.07 0.27
CA HIS A 89 4.74 9.93 -0.49
C HIS A 89 4.93 8.74 0.45
N LEU A 90 4.19 7.66 0.23
CA LEU A 90 4.25 6.44 1.02
C LEU A 90 5.04 5.40 0.23
N VAL A 91 6.26 5.10 0.67
CA VAL A 91 7.15 4.10 0.07
C VAL A 91 6.89 2.76 0.74
N MET A 92 6.49 1.77 -0.05
CA MET A 92 6.05 0.45 0.38
C MET A 92 6.66 -0.64 -0.50
N GLU A 93 6.61 -1.87 -0.01
CA GLU A 93 7.02 -3.05 -0.77
C GLU A 93 6.33 -3.11 -2.15
N LEU A 94 7.09 -3.48 -3.18
CA LEU A 94 6.56 -3.68 -4.53
C LEU A 94 6.03 -5.10 -4.69
N CYS A 95 4.72 -5.25 -4.87
CA CYS A 95 4.10 -6.52 -5.20
C CYS A 95 4.18 -6.78 -6.73
N SER A 96 5.19 -7.54 -7.16
CA SER A 96 5.41 -7.85 -8.60
C SER A 96 4.59 -9.04 -9.11
N GLY A 97 3.84 -9.73 -8.24
CA GLY A 97 3.06 -10.92 -8.57
C GLY A 97 1.81 -10.69 -9.42
N GLY A 98 1.43 -9.42 -9.65
CA GLY A 98 0.17 -9.06 -10.30
C GLY A 98 -1.05 -9.31 -9.42
N GLU A 99 -2.23 -8.94 -9.93
CA GLU A 99 -3.50 -9.11 -9.21
C GLU A 99 -3.92 -10.59 -9.15
N LEU A 100 -4.44 -11.01 -8.00
CA LEU A 100 -4.95 -12.34 -7.78
C LEU A 100 -6.03 -12.74 -8.80
N PHE A 101 -6.92 -11.82 -9.15
CA PHE A 101 -8.02 -12.08 -10.08
C PHE A 101 -7.52 -12.47 -11.47
N ASP A 102 -6.55 -11.72 -12.00
CA ASP A 102 -5.91 -12.02 -13.29
C ASP A 102 -5.25 -13.40 -13.27
N ARG A 103 -4.61 -13.76 -12.16
CA ARG A 103 -3.99 -15.09 -11.98
C ARG A 103 -5.01 -16.22 -11.93
N ILE A 104 -6.19 -15.97 -11.36
CA ILE A 104 -7.29 -16.95 -11.34
C ILE A 104 -7.80 -17.16 -12.76
N ILE A 105 -8.07 -16.07 -13.51
CA ILE A 105 -8.57 -16.12 -14.89
C ILE A 105 -7.58 -16.84 -15.80
N GLN A 106 -6.29 -16.48 -15.77
CA GLN A 106 -5.26 -17.04 -16.65
C GLN A 106 -5.09 -18.56 -16.49
N ARG A 107 -5.44 -19.13 -15.33
CA ARG A 107 -5.33 -20.58 -15.08
C ARG A 107 -6.46 -21.39 -15.71
N GLY A 108 -7.59 -20.78 -16.07
CA GLY A 108 -8.76 -21.43 -16.65
C GLY A 108 -9.55 -22.30 -15.67
N HIS A 109 -8.89 -23.27 -15.01
CA HIS A 109 -9.48 -24.10 -13.96
C HIS A 109 -8.85 -23.80 -12.60
N TYR A 110 -9.70 -23.39 -11.65
CA TYR A 110 -9.30 -23.12 -10.27
C TYR A 110 -10.04 -24.09 -9.33
N THR A 111 -9.32 -25.10 -8.85
CA THR A 111 -9.89 -26.16 -8.00
C THR A 111 -10.32 -25.63 -6.64
N GLU A 112 -11.35 -26.24 -6.03
CA GLU A 112 -11.80 -25.92 -4.66
C GLU A 112 -10.65 -25.92 -3.64
N ARG A 113 -9.71 -26.87 -3.76
CA ARG A 113 -8.52 -26.91 -2.88
C ARG A 113 -7.69 -25.62 -2.93
N LYS A 114 -7.41 -25.12 -4.13
CA LYS A 114 -6.66 -23.86 -4.32
C LYS A 114 -7.45 -22.66 -3.80
N ALA A 115 -8.77 -22.66 -3.98
CA ALA A 115 -9.65 -21.63 -3.42
C ALA A 115 -9.65 -21.66 -1.89
N ALA A 116 -9.67 -22.84 -1.26
CA ALA A 116 -9.58 -22.98 0.18
C ALA A 116 -8.22 -22.52 0.74
N GLU A 117 -7.13 -22.79 0.02
CA GLU A 117 -5.78 -22.30 0.38
C GLU A 117 -5.72 -20.77 0.32
N LEU A 118 -6.24 -20.17 -0.74
CA LEU A 118 -6.33 -18.71 -0.89
C LEU A 118 -7.21 -18.07 0.19
N ALA A 119 -8.40 -18.62 0.41
CA ALA A 119 -9.34 -18.12 1.42
C ALA A 119 -8.71 -18.17 2.82
N ARG A 120 -7.95 -19.21 3.14
CA ARG A 120 -7.21 -19.31 4.40
C ARG A 120 -6.21 -18.16 4.57
N THR A 121 -5.45 -17.82 3.52
CA THR A 121 -4.53 -16.68 3.55
C THR A 121 -5.28 -15.36 3.80
N ILE A 122 -6.36 -15.12 3.06
CA ILE A 122 -7.19 -13.91 3.21
C ILE A 122 -7.75 -13.80 4.63
N VAL A 123 -8.32 -14.89 5.15
CA VAL A 123 -8.88 -14.93 6.50
C VAL A 123 -7.80 -14.72 7.57
N GLY A 124 -6.59 -15.27 7.38
CA GLY A 124 -5.48 -15.02 8.30
C GLY A 124 -5.02 -13.56 8.34
N VAL A 125 -5.05 -12.86 7.21
CA VAL A 125 -4.83 -11.40 7.17
C VAL A 125 -5.93 -10.66 7.93
N LEU A 126 -7.20 -11.03 7.72
CA LEU A 126 -8.33 -10.41 8.41
C LEU A 126 -8.29 -10.64 9.92
N GLU A 127 -7.94 -11.86 10.35
CA GLU A 127 -7.76 -12.18 11.78
C GLU A 127 -6.72 -11.26 12.41
N THR A 128 -5.57 -11.09 11.75
CA THR A 128 -4.51 -10.18 12.23
C THR A 128 -5.03 -8.74 12.34
N CYS A 129 -5.66 -8.22 11.28
CA CYS A 129 -6.25 -6.89 11.30
C CYS A 129 -7.25 -6.72 12.46
N HIS A 130 -8.20 -7.65 12.59
CA HIS A 130 -9.24 -7.59 13.61
C HIS A 130 -8.68 -7.72 15.03
N SER A 131 -7.64 -8.53 15.25
CA SER A 131 -6.97 -8.65 16.56
C SER A 131 -6.32 -7.34 17.03
N LEU A 132 -6.00 -6.46 16.09
CA LEU A 132 -5.44 -5.13 16.34
C LEU A 132 -6.50 -4.01 16.28
N GLY A 133 -7.78 -4.35 16.23
CA GLY A 133 -8.88 -3.39 16.17
C GLY A 133 -9.03 -2.68 14.80
N VAL A 134 -8.41 -3.21 13.75
CA VAL A 134 -8.44 -2.64 12.40
C VAL A 134 -9.43 -3.41 11.52
N MET A 135 -10.37 -2.71 10.90
CA MET A 135 -11.23 -3.26 9.85
C MET A 135 -10.74 -2.81 8.48
N HIS A 136 -10.52 -3.73 7.54
CA HIS A 136 -9.98 -3.39 6.20
C HIS A 136 -10.98 -2.58 5.35
N ARG A 137 -12.28 -2.89 5.42
CA ARG A 137 -13.40 -2.22 4.71
C ARG A 137 -13.40 -2.19 3.18
N ASP A 138 -12.37 -2.70 2.51
CA ASP A 138 -12.27 -2.75 1.03
C ASP A 138 -11.66 -4.09 0.61
N LEU A 139 -12.22 -5.19 1.10
CA LEU A 139 -11.75 -6.53 0.76
C LEU A 139 -12.27 -6.94 -0.62
N LYS A 140 -11.39 -7.05 -1.60
CA LYS A 140 -11.72 -7.44 -2.98
C LYS A 140 -10.51 -8.10 -3.67
N PRO A 141 -10.72 -8.91 -4.73
CA PRO A 141 -9.64 -9.63 -5.41
C PRO A 141 -8.48 -8.75 -5.90
N GLU A 142 -8.74 -7.50 -6.26
CA GLU A 142 -7.76 -6.53 -6.76
C GLU A 142 -6.78 -6.05 -5.66
N ASN A 143 -7.10 -6.32 -4.39
CA ASN A 143 -6.28 -5.96 -3.24
C ASN A 143 -5.41 -7.14 -2.72
N PHE A 144 -5.35 -8.27 -3.47
CA PHE A 144 -4.56 -9.47 -3.14
C PHE A 144 -3.77 -9.99 -4.36
#